data_AF-A0ABD4Z083-F1
#
_entry.id   AF-A0ABD4Z083-F1
#
_cell.length_a   1.000
_cell.length_b   1.000
_cell.length_c   1.000
_cell.angle_alpha   90.00
_cell.angle_beta   90.00
_cell.angle_gamma   90.00
#
_symmetry.space_group_name_H-M   'P 1'
#
loop_
_entity.id
_entity.type
_entity.pdbx_description
1 polymer ?
#
loop_
_entity_poly.entity_id
_entity_poly.type
_entity_poly.pdbx_seq_one_letter_code
_entity_poly.pdbx_strand_id
1 'polypeptide(L)'
;MKQYQDTETGMIYAFEDDYDPLTANNRNIPKTLTTTVKLRPDDSHVWYQGAWIEQEHAPAGHTPPVSSVPSNNPAWMAHLRPYSAVHRDAFSGLNVTLDQINANSYDGRKLAEVVASLPLNNSSGIPALVSYDGAIAIPQCSDYPSRVDGVRKLNEILCSFLLGGVHVEVLHSEELIIGALHDKTSLFAYTPSLHANLRWNWAAPADRCLPLMSPRVLMVDEMINAFRQGQRVIQSMASFSPLFLLSGYTAKVYRNNSDALNNLWITVEQLTEHLWGEKYLKHRSSFPNNVAEAHLKLAKTLGRISTKHELLRLANIFSEGCFQALSLARQKRNDLAHEGVIPDSQLIEQLWSVLPELIEVASGTKHLAMRQLNGGAVEDWGIPARTNFDEWLNLATALR
;
A
#
# COMPACT_ATOMS: atom_id res chain seq x y z
N MET A 1 -10.82 3.32 -41.17
CA MET A 1 -10.38 4.17 -40.05
C MET A 1 -10.38 5.63 -40.48
N LYS A 2 -11.08 6.48 -39.73
CA LYS A 2 -11.12 7.94 -39.92
C LYS A 2 -10.03 8.62 -39.07
N GLN A 3 -9.35 9.59 -39.66
CA GLN A 3 -8.32 10.38 -38.98
C GLN A 3 -8.85 11.73 -38.53
N TYR A 4 -8.41 12.15 -37.35
CA TYR A 4 -8.73 13.44 -36.75
C TYR A 4 -7.43 14.06 -36.23
N GLN A 5 -7.32 15.38 -36.28
CA GLN A 5 -6.16 16.09 -35.74
C GLN A 5 -6.57 16.93 -34.54
N ASP A 6 -5.80 16.89 -33.47
CA ASP A 6 -5.97 17.82 -32.35
C ASP A 6 -5.46 19.21 -32.76
N THR A 7 -6.32 20.23 -32.74
CA THR A 7 -5.96 21.59 -33.12
C THR A 7 -4.92 22.23 -32.19
N GLU A 8 -4.79 21.75 -30.96
CA GLU A 8 -3.83 22.30 -30.00
C GLU A 8 -2.43 21.72 -30.16
N THR A 9 -2.33 20.41 -30.41
CA THR A 9 -1.04 19.70 -30.43
C THR A 9 -0.56 19.29 -31.82
N GLY A 10 -1.45 19.28 -32.80
CA GLY A 10 -1.17 18.78 -34.15
C GLY A 10 -1.11 17.26 -34.24
N MET A 11 -1.32 16.53 -33.14
CA MET A 11 -1.32 15.06 -33.12
C MET A 11 -2.51 14.50 -33.91
N ILE A 12 -2.25 13.42 -34.65
CA ILE A 12 -3.26 12.72 -35.45
C ILE A 12 -3.73 11.48 -34.70
N TYR A 13 -5.04 11.33 -34.57
CA TYR A 13 -5.74 10.21 -33.95
C TYR A 13 -6.53 9.47 -35.02
N ALA A 14 -6.53 8.13 -34.97
CA ALA A 14 -7.30 7.29 -35.87
C ALA A 14 -8.38 6.53 -35.08
N PHE A 15 -9.61 6.53 -35.59
CA PHE A 15 -10.75 5.82 -35.00
C PHE A 15 -11.41 4.91 -36.05
N GLU A 16 -12.17 3.93 -35.57
CA GLU A 16 -12.99 3.07 -36.43
C GLU A 16 -14.04 3.88 -37.20
N ASP A 17 -14.45 3.39 -38.37
CA ASP A 17 -15.28 4.17 -39.30
C ASP A 17 -16.70 4.45 -38.77
N ASP A 18 -17.18 3.62 -37.86
CA ASP A 18 -18.47 3.71 -37.17
C ASP A 18 -18.41 4.48 -35.83
N TYR A 19 -17.21 4.88 -35.38
CA TYR A 19 -17.02 5.64 -34.15
C TYR A 19 -16.79 7.13 -34.44
N ASP A 20 -17.69 7.99 -33.95
CA ASP A 20 -17.54 9.45 -34.07
C ASP A 20 -17.01 10.07 -32.76
N PRO A 21 -15.72 10.43 -32.69
CA PRO A 21 -15.10 10.99 -31.50
C PRO A 21 -15.66 12.36 -31.10
N LEU A 22 -16.28 13.10 -32.04
CA LEU A 22 -16.83 14.44 -31.79
C LEU A 22 -18.16 14.40 -31.04
N THR A 23 -18.90 13.28 -31.15
CA THR A 23 -20.21 13.10 -30.51
C THR A 23 -20.19 12.06 -29.39
N ALA A 24 -19.15 11.22 -29.32
CA ALA A 24 -19.03 10.14 -28.33
C ALA A 24 -18.97 10.58 -26.86
N ASN A 25 -18.89 11.89 -26.57
CA ASN A 25 -18.76 12.48 -25.22
C ASN A 25 -17.70 11.77 -24.36
N ASN A 26 -16.65 11.26 -25.02
CA ASN A 26 -15.59 10.50 -24.40
C ASN A 26 -14.55 11.47 -23.85
N ARG A 27 -14.30 11.42 -22.54
CA ARG A 27 -13.33 12.31 -21.89
C ARG A 27 -11.88 12.06 -22.34
N ASN A 28 -11.59 10.89 -22.91
CA ASN A 28 -10.24 10.51 -23.36
C ASN A 28 -9.92 10.99 -24.78
N ILE A 29 -10.80 11.80 -25.36
CA ILE A 29 -10.69 12.30 -26.72
C ILE A 29 -10.54 13.81 -26.65
N PRO A 30 -9.56 14.41 -27.37
CA PRO A 30 -9.44 15.86 -27.43
C PRO A 30 -10.76 16.47 -27.89
N LYS A 31 -11.28 17.41 -27.10
CA LYS A 31 -12.45 18.20 -27.51
C LYS A 31 -12.12 19.14 -28.66
N THR A 32 -10.83 19.30 -28.92
CA THR A 32 -10.20 20.09 -29.96
C THR A 32 -9.89 19.27 -31.22
N LEU A 33 -10.45 18.06 -31.36
CA LEU A 33 -10.32 17.30 -32.60
C LEU A 33 -11.03 17.99 -33.77
N THR A 34 -10.37 17.97 -34.92
CA THR A 34 -10.92 18.36 -36.22
C THR A 34 -10.76 17.24 -37.24
N THR A 35 -11.68 17.18 -38.20
CA THR A 35 -11.57 16.30 -39.37
C THR A 35 -10.57 16.83 -40.41
N THR A 36 -10.12 18.08 -40.26
CA THR A 36 -9.13 18.70 -41.15
C THR A 36 -7.72 18.31 -40.70
N VAL A 37 -7.15 17.30 -41.34
CA VAL A 37 -5.80 16.80 -41.03
C VAL A 37 -4.75 17.54 -41.85
N LYS A 38 -3.83 18.23 -41.18
CA LYS A 38 -2.60 18.80 -41.74
C LYS A 38 -1.44 17.85 -41.45
N LEU A 39 -0.94 17.15 -42.47
CA LEU A 39 0.19 16.25 -42.32
C LEU A 39 1.46 17.05 -41.97
N ARG A 40 2.26 16.50 -41.06
CA ARG A 40 3.59 17.06 -40.74
C ARG A 40 4.48 16.93 -41.98
N PRO A 41 5.07 18.02 -42.49
CA PRO A 41 5.92 17.94 -43.69
C PRO A 41 7.16 17.07 -43.47
N ASP A 42 7.90 17.33 -42.39
CA ASP A 42 9.09 16.58 -41.98
C ASP A 42 9.43 16.86 -40.49
N ASP A 43 10.55 16.29 -40.02
CA ASP A 43 11.00 16.43 -38.63
C ASP A 43 11.51 17.81 -38.24
N SER A 44 11.74 18.71 -39.21
CA SER A 44 12.15 20.10 -38.95
C SER A 44 10.97 21.01 -38.61
N HIS A 45 9.73 20.50 -38.67
CA HIS A 45 8.53 21.28 -38.39
C HIS A 45 7.97 21.02 -36.98
N VAL A 46 7.52 22.08 -36.31
CA VAL A 46 6.86 22.07 -35.00
C VAL A 46 5.43 22.63 -35.11
N TRP A 47 4.54 22.20 -34.21
CA TRP A 47 3.16 22.69 -34.19
C TRP A 47 3.06 23.99 -33.42
N TYR A 48 2.55 25.03 -34.06
CA TYR A 48 2.34 26.35 -33.46
C TYR A 48 1.07 26.99 -33.99
N GLN A 49 0.20 27.44 -33.09
CA GLN A 49 -1.05 28.15 -33.42
C GLN A 49 -1.90 27.48 -34.52
N GLY A 50 -1.98 26.15 -34.52
CA GLY A 50 -2.81 25.40 -35.46
C GLY A 50 -2.15 25.13 -36.83
N ALA A 51 -0.85 25.30 -36.97
CA ALA A 51 -0.09 25.00 -38.19
C ALA A 51 1.28 24.37 -37.89
N TRP A 52 1.79 23.63 -38.88
CA TRP A 52 3.19 23.21 -38.92
C TRP A 52 4.05 24.38 -39.42
N ILE A 53 5.01 24.79 -38.61
CA ILE A 53 6.02 25.81 -38.96
C ILE A 53 7.40 25.19 -38.85
N GLU A 54 8.38 25.67 -39.61
CA GLU A 54 9.78 25.26 -39.43
C GLU A 54 10.27 25.69 -38.04
N GLN A 55 11.10 24.85 -37.42
CA GLN A 55 11.58 25.06 -36.05
C GLN A 55 12.34 26.38 -35.88
N GLU A 56 13.02 26.86 -36.92
CA GLU A 56 13.70 28.16 -36.93
C GLU A 56 12.75 29.37 -36.85
N HIS A 57 11.50 29.19 -37.25
CA HIS A 57 10.45 30.20 -37.20
C HIS A 57 9.64 30.15 -35.89
N ALA A 58 9.93 29.19 -35.01
CA ALA A 58 9.28 29.10 -33.71
C ALA A 58 9.81 30.21 -32.77
N PRO A 59 8.93 30.81 -31.94
CA PRO A 59 9.36 31.85 -31.00
C PRO A 59 10.44 31.33 -30.02
N ALA A 60 11.35 32.20 -29.61
CA ALA A 60 12.42 31.85 -28.68
C ALA A 60 11.85 31.25 -27.38
N GLY A 61 12.32 30.05 -27.01
CA GLY A 61 11.82 29.30 -25.85
C GLY A 61 10.53 28.50 -26.11
N HIS A 62 10.16 28.28 -27.37
CA HIS A 62 9.00 27.45 -27.73
C HIS A 62 9.05 26.06 -27.05
N THR A 63 7.98 25.73 -26.33
CA THR A 63 7.69 24.38 -25.85
C THR A 63 6.52 23.81 -26.66
N PRO A 64 6.58 22.54 -27.10
CA PRO A 64 5.47 21.89 -27.77
C PRO A 64 4.18 22.04 -26.95
N PRO A 65 3.05 22.40 -27.58
CA PRO A 65 1.77 22.52 -26.89
C PRO A 65 1.32 21.17 -26.32
N VAL A 66 0.63 21.22 -25.17
CA VAL A 66 0.03 20.06 -24.51
C VAL A 66 -1.49 20.16 -24.66
N SER A 67 -2.12 19.04 -24.99
CA SER A 67 -3.57 18.98 -25.27
C SER A 67 -4.40 19.32 -24.03
N SER A 68 -5.51 20.03 -24.23
CA SER A 68 -6.53 20.40 -23.23
C SER A 68 -7.57 19.32 -23.01
N VAL A 69 -7.42 18.14 -23.63
CA VAL A 69 -8.12 16.91 -23.20
C VAL A 69 -8.04 16.89 -21.67
N PRO A 70 -9.17 16.70 -20.93
CA PRO A 70 -9.05 16.55 -19.49
C PRO A 70 -8.03 15.46 -19.28
N SER A 71 -6.91 15.87 -18.66
CA SER A 71 -5.89 14.98 -18.15
C SER A 71 -6.67 13.79 -17.58
N ASN A 72 -6.32 12.57 -17.99
CA ASN A 72 -6.60 11.44 -17.11
C ASN A 72 -6.26 11.96 -15.70
N ASN A 73 -7.08 11.73 -14.69
CA ASN A 73 -6.64 12.04 -13.35
C ASN A 73 -5.81 10.82 -12.94
N PRO A 74 -4.54 10.65 -13.39
CA PRO A 74 -3.85 9.40 -13.22
C PRO A 74 -3.71 9.15 -11.73
N ALA A 75 -3.81 7.88 -11.35
CA ALA A 75 -3.67 7.47 -9.99
C ALA A 75 -2.67 6.32 -9.88
N TRP A 76 -1.86 6.37 -8.81
CA TRP A 76 -1.25 5.18 -8.26
C TRP A 76 -2.28 4.53 -7.36
N MET A 77 -2.52 3.23 -7.55
CA MET A 77 -3.56 2.50 -6.84
C MET A 77 -3.03 1.25 -6.17
N ALA A 78 -3.66 0.89 -5.07
CA ALA A 78 -3.49 -0.38 -4.38
C ALA A 78 -4.85 -0.89 -3.91
N HIS A 79 -4.98 -2.21 -3.76
CA HIS A 79 -6.17 -2.82 -3.17
C HIS A 79 -5.88 -3.25 -1.74
N LEU A 80 -6.86 -3.05 -0.85
CA LEU A 80 -6.79 -3.60 0.50
C LEU A 80 -6.75 -5.13 0.46
N ARG A 81 -5.86 -5.70 1.27
CA ARG A 81 -5.77 -7.14 1.51
C ARG A 81 -6.04 -7.46 2.98
N PRO A 82 -6.85 -8.51 3.27
CA PRO A 82 -7.73 -9.23 2.34
C PRO A 82 -8.80 -8.32 1.70
N TYR A 83 -9.49 -8.82 0.66
CA TYR A 83 -10.55 -8.07 -0.05
C TYR A 83 -11.56 -7.50 0.96
N SER A 84 -11.86 -6.21 0.83
CA SER A 84 -12.68 -5.49 1.80
C SER A 84 -13.71 -4.61 1.09
N ALA A 85 -14.95 -4.70 1.54
CA ALA A 85 -15.97 -3.71 1.24
C ALA A 85 -15.86 -2.54 2.24
N VAL A 86 -15.97 -1.32 1.75
CA VAL A 86 -15.89 -0.08 2.52
C VAL A 86 -17.24 0.61 2.49
N HIS A 87 -17.89 0.66 3.65
CA HIS A 87 -19.24 1.21 3.80
C HIS A 87 -19.16 2.62 4.37
N ARG A 88 -19.88 3.58 3.76
CA ARG A 88 -20.02 4.95 4.30
C ARG A 88 -20.70 4.94 5.67
N ASP A 89 -21.72 4.10 5.80
CA ASP A 89 -22.51 3.89 7.00
C ASP A 89 -23.12 2.48 7.02
N ALA A 90 -23.83 2.14 8.10
CA ALA A 90 -24.44 0.83 8.32
C ALA A 90 -25.47 0.41 7.24
N PHE A 91 -25.99 1.34 6.44
CA PHE A 91 -27.01 1.11 5.43
C PHE A 91 -26.47 1.25 3.99
N SER A 92 -25.25 1.73 3.82
CA SER A 92 -24.60 1.95 2.52
C SER A 92 -24.06 0.69 1.83
N GLY A 93 -24.21 -0.49 2.45
CA GLY A 93 -23.74 -1.75 1.89
C GLY A 93 -24.46 -2.13 0.59
N LEU A 94 -23.72 -2.67 -0.36
CA LEU A 94 -24.26 -3.27 -1.57
C LEU A 94 -24.83 -4.65 -1.24
N ASN A 95 -26.16 -4.78 -1.35
CA ASN A 95 -26.84 -6.06 -1.23
C ASN A 95 -26.78 -6.80 -2.57
N VAL A 96 -25.79 -7.69 -2.72
CA VAL A 96 -25.67 -8.57 -3.89
C VAL A 96 -26.17 -9.96 -3.53
N THR A 97 -27.21 -10.44 -4.22
CA THR A 97 -27.79 -11.76 -3.93
C THR A 97 -26.97 -12.90 -4.55
N LEU A 98 -27.08 -14.11 -3.99
CA LEU A 98 -26.47 -15.30 -4.57
C LEU A 98 -26.93 -15.56 -6.01
N ASP A 99 -28.21 -15.29 -6.32
CA ASP A 99 -28.73 -15.41 -7.68
C ASP A 99 -28.06 -14.42 -8.64
N GLN A 100 -27.84 -13.18 -8.21
CA GLN A 100 -27.10 -12.18 -9.00
C GLN A 100 -25.64 -12.57 -9.20
N ILE A 101 -25.00 -13.15 -8.17
CA ILE A 101 -23.64 -13.68 -8.25
C ILE A 101 -23.58 -14.83 -9.27
N ASN A 102 -24.47 -15.81 -9.16
CA ASN A 102 -24.52 -16.96 -10.06
C ASN A 102 -24.77 -16.53 -11.50
N ALA A 103 -25.75 -15.65 -11.72
CA ALA A 103 -26.13 -15.13 -13.03
C ALA A 103 -25.20 -14.01 -13.56
N ASN A 104 -24.19 -13.59 -12.79
CA ASN A 104 -23.29 -12.47 -13.14
C ASN A 104 -24.00 -11.13 -13.43
N SER A 105 -25.14 -10.89 -12.81
CA SER A 105 -26.06 -9.78 -13.12
C SER A 105 -26.02 -8.64 -12.10
N TYR A 106 -25.06 -8.66 -11.17
CA TYR A 106 -24.84 -7.57 -10.22
C TYR A 106 -24.24 -6.34 -10.92
N ASP A 107 -24.46 -5.15 -10.34
CA ASP A 107 -23.93 -3.88 -10.89
C ASP A 107 -22.49 -3.65 -10.40
N GLY A 108 -21.52 -4.25 -11.10
CA GLY A 108 -20.10 -4.17 -10.76
C GLY A 108 -19.54 -2.74 -10.72
N ARG A 109 -20.16 -1.78 -11.41
CA ARG A 109 -19.72 -0.37 -11.41
C ARG A 109 -19.79 0.27 -10.03
N LYS A 110 -20.73 -0.16 -9.18
CA LYS A 110 -20.86 0.35 -7.80
C LYS A 110 -19.65 0.01 -6.93
N LEU A 111 -18.93 -1.07 -7.25
CA LEU A 111 -17.70 -1.46 -6.55
C LEU A 111 -16.57 -0.44 -6.75
N ALA A 112 -16.57 0.27 -7.89
CA ALA A 112 -15.57 1.27 -8.23
C ALA A 112 -15.84 2.65 -7.62
N GLU A 113 -17.04 2.89 -7.07
CA GLU A 113 -17.43 4.21 -6.57
C GLU A 113 -16.59 4.63 -5.37
N VAL A 114 -16.14 5.89 -5.37
CA VAL A 114 -15.43 6.51 -4.26
C VAL A 114 -16.39 6.71 -3.10
N VAL A 115 -16.04 6.13 -1.95
CA VAL A 115 -16.82 6.18 -0.72
C VAL A 115 -16.17 7.02 0.37
N ALA A 116 -14.86 7.24 0.30
CA ALA A 116 -14.14 8.06 1.26
C ALA A 116 -12.94 8.79 0.65
N SER A 117 -12.46 9.80 1.37
CA SER A 117 -11.22 10.52 1.10
C SER A 117 -10.35 10.57 2.36
N LEU A 118 -9.04 10.41 2.20
CA LEU A 118 -8.06 10.49 3.29
C LEU A 118 -7.16 11.71 3.07
N PRO A 119 -7.00 12.60 4.06
CA PRO A 119 -6.15 13.77 3.90
C PRO A 119 -4.68 13.35 3.80
N LEU A 120 -3.99 13.82 2.77
CA LEU A 120 -2.55 13.62 2.60
C LEU A 120 -1.81 14.89 2.99
N ASN A 121 -0.65 14.74 3.65
CA ASN A 121 0.25 15.86 3.91
C ASN A 121 1.16 16.08 2.70
N ASN A 122 0.59 16.65 1.63
CA ASN A 122 1.27 16.90 0.36
C ASN A 122 1.09 18.35 -0.11
N SER A 123 1.96 18.79 -1.02
CA SER A 123 2.00 20.19 -1.46
C SER A 123 0.79 20.55 -2.31
N SER A 124 0.27 19.57 -3.06
CA SER A 124 -0.92 19.74 -3.92
C SER A 124 -2.23 19.83 -3.14
N GLY A 125 -2.28 19.40 -1.87
CA GLY A 125 -3.50 19.35 -1.07
C GLY A 125 -4.53 18.33 -1.57
N ILE A 126 -4.16 17.46 -2.52
CA ILE A 126 -5.07 16.47 -3.10
C ILE A 126 -5.10 15.24 -2.18
N PRO A 127 -6.30 14.81 -1.70
CA PRO A 127 -6.43 13.67 -0.80
C PRO A 127 -6.24 12.33 -1.55
N ALA A 128 -6.03 11.26 -0.79
CA ALA A 128 -6.23 9.90 -1.31
C ALA A 128 -7.74 9.61 -1.39
N LEU A 129 -8.14 8.77 -2.33
CA LEU A 129 -9.52 8.32 -2.50
C LEU A 129 -9.62 6.83 -2.20
N VAL A 130 -10.75 6.41 -1.62
CA VAL A 130 -11.04 5.01 -1.34
C VAL A 130 -12.34 4.62 -2.02
N SER A 131 -12.33 3.55 -2.82
CA SER A 131 -13.54 2.98 -3.43
C SER A 131 -14.25 1.97 -2.53
N TYR A 132 -15.50 1.66 -2.86
CA TYR A 132 -16.32 0.69 -2.16
C TYR A 132 -15.62 -0.67 -2.01
N ASP A 133 -14.94 -1.17 -3.04
CA ASP A 133 -14.20 -2.44 -2.98
C ASP A 133 -12.81 -2.34 -2.34
N GLY A 134 -12.51 -1.24 -1.64
CA GLY A 134 -11.26 -1.09 -0.90
C GLY A 134 -10.04 -0.77 -1.78
N ALA A 135 -10.23 -0.25 -2.99
CA ALA A 135 -9.10 0.36 -3.71
C ALA A 135 -8.75 1.72 -3.13
N ILE A 136 -7.47 1.97 -2.92
CA ILE A 136 -6.93 3.25 -2.47
C ILE A 136 -6.18 3.86 -3.65
N ALA A 137 -6.52 5.11 -3.99
CA ALA A 137 -5.90 5.86 -5.07
C ALA A 137 -5.24 7.13 -4.54
N ILE A 138 -4.01 7.41 -4.99
CA ILE A 138 -3.35 8.71 -4.83
C ILE A 138 -3.03 9.27 -6.22
N PRO A 139 -3.04 10.60 -6.42
CA PRO A 139 -2.79 11.19 -7.72
C PRO A 139 -1.34 10.96 -8.18
N GLN A 140 -1.12 10.64 -9.46
CA GLN A 140 0.22 10.72 -10.05
C GLN A 140 0.48 12.19 -10.39
N CYS A 141 1.15 12.88 -9.49
CA CYS A 141 1.37 14.31 -9.54
C CYS A 141 2.81 14.64 -9.13
N SER A 142 3.16 15.93 -9.04
CA SER A 142 4.49 16.38 -8.63
C SER A 142 4.91 15.87 -7.24
N ASP A 143 3.97 15.61 -6.33
CA ASP A 143 4.28 15.02 -5.02
C ASP A 143 4.62 13.52 -5.12
N TYR A 144 4.13 12.81 -6.15
CA TYR A 144 4.30 11.38 -6.36
C TYR A 144 4.60 11.05 -7.84
N PRO A 145 5.74 11.53 -8.39
CA PRO A 145 6.00 11.48 -9.83
C PRO A 145 6.37 10.08 -10.32
N SER A 146 6.84 9.19 -9.44
CA SER A 146 7.37 7.89 -9.83
C SER A 146 6.62 6.72 -9.18
N ARG A 147 6.80 5.52 -9.74
CA ARG A 147 6.32 4.25 -9.16
C ARG A 147 6.79 4.07 -7.72
N VAL A 148 8.05 4.40 -7.44
CA VAL A 148 8.66 4.27 -6.11
C VAL A 148 7.97 5.19 -5.11
N ASP A 149 7.65 6.42 -5.51
CA ASP A 149 6.89 7.36 -4.67
C ASP A 149 5.47 6.87 -4.41
N GLY A 150 4.82 6.33 -5.44
CA GLY A 150 3.50 5.72 -5.34
C GLY A 150 3.46 4.59 -4.31
N VAL A 151 4.37 3.62 -4.45
CA VAL A 151 4.50 2.47 -3.52
C VAL A 151 4.81 2.94 -2.10
N ARG A 152 5.73 3.88 -1.95
CA ARG A 152 6.12 4.41 -0.64
C ARG A 152 4.94 5.09 0.06
N LYS A 153 4.21 5.96 -0.63
CA LYS A 153 3.08 6.68 -0.04
C LYS A 153 1.89 5.75 0.24
N LEU A 154 1.57 4.81 -0.65
CA LEU A 154 0.51 3.84 -0.40
C LEU A 154 0.85 2.93 0.78
N ASN A 155 2.10 2.46 0.91
CA ASN A 155 2.53 1.73 2.12
C ASN A 155 2.48 2.58 3.39
N GLU A 156 2.75 3.88 3.32
CA GLU A 156 2.55 4.77 4.47
C GLU A 156 1.07 4.83 4.89
N ILE A 157 0.14 4.93 3.94
CA ILE A 157 -1.31 4.90 4.19
C ILE A 157 -1.72 3.55 4.81
N LEU A 158 -1.28 2.43 4.22
CA LEU A 158 -1.55 1.10 4.72
C LEU A 158 -0.99 0.91 6.13
N CYS A 159 0.25 1.33 6.40
CA CYS A 159 0.83 1.22 7.73
C CYS A 159 0.06 2.07 8.75
N SER A 160 -0.49 3.20 8.30
CA SER A 160 -1.37 4.01 9.15
C SER A 160 -2.62 3.24 9.58
N PHE A 161 -3.24 2.50 8.65
CA PHE A 161 -4.35 1.59 8.97
C PHE A 161 -3.94 0.48 9.93
N LEU A 162 -2.78 -0.16 9.71
CA LEU A 162 -2.25 -1.21 10.58
C LEU A 162 -2.05 -0.73 12.02
N LEU A 163 -1.38 0.41 12.19
CA LEU A 163 -1.16 1.05 13.49
C LEU A 163 -2.49 1.42 14.18
N GLY A 164 -3.48 1.79 13.37
CA GLY A 164 -4.87 2.06 13.77
C GLY A 164 -5.73 0.81 13.98
N GLY A 165 -5.16 -0.40 13.95
CA GLY A 165 -5.88 -1.64 14.27
C GLY A 165 -6.66 -2.26 13.10
N VAL A 166 -6.48 -1.79 11.88
CA VAL A 166 -7.08 -2.39 10.68
C VAL A 166 -6.05 -3.30 10.02
N HIS A 167 -6.36 -4.59 9.91
CA HIS A 167 -5.51 -5.54 9.21
C HIS A 167 -5.33 -5.10 7.75
N VAL A 168 -4.10 -4.86 7.35
CA VAL A 168 -3.69 -4.65 5.97
C VAL A 168 -2.34 -5.28 5.73
N GLU A 169 -2.02 -5.52 4.47
CA GLU A 169 -0.75 -6.11 4.06
C GLU A 169 0.10 -5.11 3.29
N VAL A 170 1.42 -5.33 3.29
CA VAL A 170 2.36 -4.54 2.51
C VAL A 170 2.00 -4.55 1.03
N LEU A 171 2.23 -3.44 0.34
CA LEU A 171 2.16 -3.33 -1.12
C LEU A 171 3.55 -3.50 -1.72
N HIS A 172 3.75 -4.54 -2.53
CA HIS A 172 4.97 -4.71 -3.31
C HIS A 172 4.92 -3.89 -4.61
N SER A 173 6.09 -3.66 -5.22
CA SER A 173 6.20 -2.74 -6.36
C SER A 173 5.40 -3.23 -7.56
N GLU A 174 5.46 -4.52 -7.84
CA GLU A 174 4.77 -5.25 -8.90
C GLU A 174 3.25 -5.22 -8.77
N GLU A 175 2.75 -5.04 -7.55
CA GLU A 175 1.32 -4.99 -7.23
C GLU A 175 0.74 -3.57 -7.37
N LEU A 176 1.59 -2.56 -7.56
CA LEU A 176 1.14 -1.19 -7.80
C LEU A 176 0.33 -1.14 -9.10
N ILE A 177 -0.89 -0.64 -9.00
CA ILE A 177 -1.79 -0.50 -10.14
C ILE A 177 -1.73 0.92 -10.67
N ILE A 178 -1.66 1.03 -12.00
CA ILE A 178 -1.86 2.29 -12.71
C ILE A 178 -3.36 2.41 -12.99
N GLY A 179 -3.94 3.53 -12.62
CA GLY A 179 -5.36 3.79 -12.82
C GLY A 179 -5.67 5.26 -13.03
N ALA A 180 -6.94 5.61 -12.93
CA ALA A 180 -7.40 7.00 -13.00
C ALA A 180 -8.71 7.20 -12.24
N LEU A 181 -8.98 8.43 -11.82
CA LEU A 181 -10.32 8.84 -11.40
C LEU A 181 -11.19 9.06 -12.65
N HIS A 182 -12.12 8.13 -12.87
CA HIS A 182 -13.10 8.14 -13.94
C HIS A 182 -14.40 8.81 -13.49
N ASP A 183 -15.05 9.56 -14.39
CA ASP A 183 -16.34 10.21 -14.17
C ASP A 183 -16.51 11.05 -12.89
N LYS A 184 -15.40 11.47 -12.27
CA LYS A 184 -15.32 12.21 -10.99
C LYS A 184 -15.71 11.39 -9.75
N THR A 185 -16.27 10.20 -9.91
CA THR A 185 -16.84 9.42 -8.81
C THR A 185 -16.30 8.01 -8.70
N SER A 186 -15.57 7.50 -9.69
CA SER A 186 -15.20 6.07 -9.73
C SER A 186 -13.74 5.86 -10.04
N LEU A 187 -13.10 4.89 -9.39
CA LEU A 187 -11.71 4.53 -9.65
C LEU A 187 -11.65 3.49 -10.77
N PHE A 188 -10.83 3.75 -11.78
CA PHE A 188 -10.58 2.84 -12.89
C PHE A 188 -9.15 2.30 -12.80
N ALA A 189 -8.98 0.99 -12.95
CA ALA A 189 -7.68 0.34 -13.01
C ALA A 189 -7.39 -0.13 -14.45
N TYR A 190 -6.22 0.22 -15.00
CA TYR A 190 -5.80 -0.23 -16.33
C TYR A 190 -5.29 -1.67 -16.33
N THR A 191 -4.88 -2.19 -15.17
CA THR A 191 -4.34 -3.54 -15.03
C THR A 191 -5.45 -4.53 -14.63
N PRO A 192 -5.56 -5.69 -15.32
CA PRO A 192 -6.44 -6.78 -14.91
C PRO A 192 -6.12 -7.22 -13.47
N SER A 193 -7.17 -7.37 -12.67
CA SER A 193 -7.09 -7.79 -11.27
C SER A 193 -8.43 -8.37 -10.86
N LEU A 194 -8.50 -9.07 -9.71
CA LEU A 194 -9.77 -9.53 -9.16
C LEU A 194 -10.80 -8.38 -9.05
N HIS A 195 -10.38 -7.23 -8.53
CA HIS A 195 -11.22 -6.04 -8.41
C HIS A 195 -11.73 -5.53 -9.76
N ALA A 196 -10.84 -5.39 -10.75
CA ALA A 196 -11.25 -5.01 -12.10
C ALA A 196 -12.23 -6.03 -12.68
N ASN A 197 -11.94 -7.32 -12.57
CA ASN A 197 -12.80 -8.39 -13.09
C ASN A 197 -14.17 -8.41 -12.41
N LEU A 198 -14.26 -8.12 -11.11
CA LEU A 198 -15.54 -7.97 -10.42
C LEU A 198 -16.30 -6.73 -10.92
N ARG A 199 -15.62 -5.59 -11.11
CA ARG A 199 -16.24 -4.35 -11.62
C ARG A 199 -16.81 -4.49 -13.03
N TRP A 200 -16.17 -5.30 -13.88
CA TRP A 200 -16.58 -5.56 -15.27
C TRP A 200 -17.43 -6.81 -15.46
N ASN A 201 -17.77 -7.52 -14.37
CA ASN A 201 -18.45 -8.81 -14.42
C ASN A 201 -17.69 -9.84 -15.29
N TRP A 202 -16.36 -9.86 -15.23
CA TRP A 202 -15.48 -10.83 -15.90
C TRP A 202 -14.88 -11.87 -14.95
N ALA A 203 -15.13 -11.74 -13.64
CA ALA A 203 -14.63 -12.68 -12.65
C ALA A 203 -15.27 -14.08 -12.80
N ALA A 204 -14.48 -15.13 -12.60
CA ALA A 204 -14.96 -16.50 -12.65
C ALA A 204 -15.94 -16.79 -11.50
N PRO A 205 -16.80 -17.83 -11.61
CA PRO A 205 -17.72 -18.20 -10.53
C PRO A 205 -17.07 -18.36 -9.14
N ALA A 206 -15.90 -19.00 -9.07
CA ALA A 206 -15.15 -19.19 -7.82
C ALA A 206 -14.68 -17.86 -7.20
N ASP A 207 -14.33 -16.88 -8.03
CA ASP A 207 -13.76 -15.59 -7.61
C ASP A 207 -14.83 -14.57 -7.19
N ARG A 208 -16.12 -14.82 -7.50
CA ARG A 208 -17.22 -13.90 -7.20
C ARG A 208 -17.83 -14.12 -5.82
N CYS A 209 -17.90 -15.38 -5.38
CA CYS A 209 -18.70 -15.75 -4.21
C CYS A 209 -18.20 -15.08 -2.93
N LEU A 210 -16.94 -15.31 -2.55
CA LEU A 210 -16.39 -14.78 -1.31
C LEU A 210 -16.37 -13.23 -1.28
N PRO A 211 -15.87 -12.52 -2.32
CA PRO A 211 -15.78 -11.05 -2.29
C PRO A 211 -17.13 -10.33 -2.34
N LEU A 212 -18.18 -10.93 -2.93
CA LEU A 212 -19.48 -10.25 -3.09
C LEU A 212 -20.52 -10.70 -2.04
N MET A 213 -20.47 -11.95 -1.59
CA MET A 213 -21.47 -12.50 -0.65
C MET A 213 -21.10 -12.25 0.80
N SER A 214 -19.82 -12.31 1.15
CA SER A 214 -19.36 -12.15 2.54
C SER A 214 -17.97 -11.49 2.60
N PRO A 215 -17.82 -10.27 2.05
CA PRO A 215 -16.58 -9.54 2.17
C PRO A 215 -16.30 -9.16 3.62
N ARG A 216 -15.01 -8.94 3.94
CA ARG A 216 -14.66 -8.15 5.12
C ARG A 216 -15.24 -6.74 4.95
N VAL A 217 -15.98 -6.24 5.93
CA VAL A 217 -16.56 -4.89 5.88
C VAL A 217 -15.76 -3.96 6.78
N LEU A 218 -15.40 -2.79 6.26
CA LEU A 218 -14.79 -1.69 7.00
C LEU A 218 -15.70 -0.46 6.91
N MET A 219 -15.96 0.19 8.05
CA MET A 219 -16.69 1.46 8.02
C MET A 219 -15.74 2.62 7.71
N VAL A 220 -16.21 3.61 6.95
CA VAL A 220 -15.42 4.80 6.60
C VAL A 220 -14.90 5.52 7.85
N ASP A 221 -15.73 5.65 8.89
CA ASP A 221 -15.33 6.28 10.15
C ASP A 221 -14.21 5.50 10.86
N GLU A 222 -14.28 4.16 10.86
CA GLU A 222 -13.23 3.30 11.42
C GLU A 222 -11.92 3.47 10.65
N MET A 223 -11.99 3.47 9.32
CA MET A 223 -10.83 3.68 8.45
C MET A 223 -10.20 5.06 8.67
N ILE A 224 -10.99 6.12 8.75
CA ILE A 224 -10.49 7.48 8.97
C ILE A 224 -9.84 7.60 10.36
N ASN A 225 -10.43 7.00 11.39
CA ASN A 225 -9.88 7.00 12.73
C ASN A 225 -8.56 6.22 12.81
N ALA A 226 -8.51 5.04 12.19
CA ALA A 226 -7.30 4.24 12.08
C ALA A 226 -6.18 5.01 11.37
N PHE A 227 -6.50 5.60 10.20
CA PHE A 227 -5.58 6.43 9.44
C PHE A 227 -5.01 7.59 10.27
N ARG A 228 -5.88 8.34 10.97
CA ARG A 228 -5.45 9.46 11.81
C ARG A 228 -4.55 9.02 12.96
N GLN A 229 -4.86 7.90 13.63
CA GLN A 229 -4.01 7.38 14.70
C GLN A 229 -2.63 6.99 14.15
N GLY A 230 -2.60 6.22 13.07
CA GLY A 230 -1.35 5.77 12.47
C GLY A 230 -0.49 6.91 11.90
N GLN A 231 -1.10 7.91 11.27
CA GLN A 231 -0.38 9.10 10.80
C GLN A 231 0.27 9.88 11.94
N ARG A 232 -0.40 10.06 13.08
CA ARG A 232 0.20 10.70 14.26
C ARG A 232 1.45 9.95 14.74
N VAL A 233 1.38 8.62 14.75
CA VAL A 233 2.51 7.76 15.13
C VAL A 233 3.66 7.92 14.14
N ILE A 234 3.41 7.75 12.84
CA ILE A 234 4.46 7.86 11.81
C ILE A 234 5.12 9.24 11.84
N GLN A 235 4.33 10.32 11.94
CA GLN A 235 4.85 11.69 11.95
C GLN A 235 5.68 12.03 13.20
N SER A 236 5.46 11.32 14.31
CA SER A 236 6.25 11.53 15.54
C SER A 236 7.68 10.94 15.47
N MET A 237 7.95 10.08 14.49
CA MET A 237 9.22 9.31 14.40
C MET A 237 9.83 9.44 13.01
N ALA A 238 10.70 10.44 12.80
CA ALA A 238 11.27 10.73 11.48
C ALA A 238 12.04 9.57 10.82
N SER A 239 12.66 8.69 11.61
CA SER A 239 13.43 7.53 11.12
C SER A 239 12.63 6.24 10.97
N PHE A 240 11.34 6.26 11.34
CA PHE A 240 10.48 5.08 11.26
C PHE A 240 10.07 4.84 9.80
N SER A 241 10.33 3.63 9.30
CA SER A 241 9.91 3.24 7.96
C SER A 241 8.60 2.46 8.03
N PRO A 242 7.49 2.97 7.47
CA PRO A 242 6.22 2.26 7.41
C PRO A 242 6.31 0.89 6.72
N LEU A 243 7.22 0.76 5.76
CA LEU A 243 7.41 -0.43 4.95
C LEU A 243 7.84 -1.64 5.78
N PHE A 244 8.81 -1.50 6.68
CA PHE A 244 9.35 -2.65 7.42
C PHE A 244 8.35 -3.21 8.43
N LEU A 245 7.57 -2.35 9.09
CA LEU A 245 6.51 -2.82 10.00
C LEU A 245 5.43 -3.59 9.22
N LEU A 246 4.98 -3.05 8.09
CA LEU A 246 4.01 -3.72 7.22
C LEU A 246 4.55 -5.04 6.69
N SER A 247 5.76 -5.07 6.12
CA SER A 247 6.38 -6.29 5.60
C SER A 247 6.52 -7.35 6.68
N GLY A 248 6.93 -6.96 7.89
CA GLY A 248 7.05 -7.87 9.02
C GLY A 248 5.70 -8.44 9.46
N TYR A 249 4.66 -7.61 9.49
CA TYR A 249 3.29 -8.05 9.77
C TYR A 249 2.76 -9.00 8.69
N THR A 250 2.91 -8.66 7.42
CA THR A 250 2.48 -9.50 6.29
C THR A 250 3.20 -10.84 6.31
N ALA A 251 4.52 -10.87 6.46
CA ALA A 251 5.27 -12.12 6.57
C ALA A 251 4.82 -12.97 7.78
N LYS A 252 4.48 -12.33 8.92
CA LYS A 252 3.90 -13.01 10.08
C LYS A 252 2.53 -13.63 9.75
N VAL A 253 1.65 -12.92 9.04
CA VAL A 253 0.34 -13.43 8.62
C VAL A 253 0.49 -14.69 7.76
N TYR A 254 1.46 -14.68 6.83
CA TYR A 254 1.75 -15.82 5.95
C TYR A 254 2.74 -16.85 6.52
N ARG A 255 3.08 -16.78 7.82
CA ARG A 255 4.02 -17.70 8.49
C ARG A 255 5.41 -17.79 7.84
N ASN A 256 5.80 -16.77 7.09
CA ASN A 256 7.18 -16.62 6.61
C ASN A 256 8.03 -16.07 7.77
N ASN A 257 8.41 -16.97 8.68
CA ASN A 257 9.05 -16.59 9.95
C ASN A 257 10.41 -15.92 9.75
N SER A 258 11.18 -16.28 8.72
CA SER A 258 12.46 -15.63 8.40
C SER A 258 12.27 -14.17 8.01
N ASP A 259 11.34 -13.89 7.12
CA ASP A 259 11.09 -12.51 6.65
C ASP A 259 10.38 -11.70 7.73
N ALA A 260 9.50 -12.33 8.51
CA ALA A 260 8.87 -11.69 9.66
C ALA A 260 9.92 -11.24 10.67
N LEU A 261 10.84 -12.13 11.08
CA LEU A 261 11.89 -11.76 12.04
C LEU A 261 12.78 -10.64 11.50
N ASN A 262 13.24 -10.74 10.24
CA ASN A 262 14.12 -9.73 9.67
C ASN A 262 13.46 -8.34 9.60
N ASN A 263 12.24 -8.24 9.06
CA ASN A 263 11.56 -6.96 8.89
C ASN A 263 11.10 -6.36 10.23
N LEU A 264 10.60 -7.17 11.16
CA LEU A 264 10.24 -6.72 12.50
C LEU A 264 11.49 -6.30 13.30
N TRP A 265 12.61 -6.99 13.14
CA TRP A 265 13.87 -6.60 13.78
C TRP A 265 14.40 -5.26 13.27
N ILE A 266 14.34 -4.99 11.96
CA ILE A 266 14.67 -3.66 11.42
C ILE A 266 13.80 -2.57 12.05
N THR A 267 12.50 -2.87 12.24
CA THR A 267 11.58 -1.97 12.92
C THR A 267 12.01 -1.71 14.38
N VAL A 268 12.41 -2.76 15.11
CA VAL A 268 12.96 -2.65 16.47
C VAL A 268 14.21 -1.76 16.48
N GLU A 269 15.13 -1.93 15.54
CA GLU A 269 16.35 -1.12 15.46
C GLU A 269 16.01 0.37 15.25
N GLN A 270 15.11 0.67 14.31
CA GLN A 270 14.64 2.05 14.05
C GLN A 270 13.99 2.68 15.29
N LEU A 271 13.13 1.94 15.98
CA LEU A 271 12.49 2.40 17.23
C LEU A 271 13.53 2.58 18.34
N THR A 272 14.49 1.69 18.46
CA THR A 272 15.55 1.76 19.47
C THR A 272 16.43 2.99 19.27
N GLU A 273 16.82 3.30 18.03
CA GLU A 273 17.59 4.52 17.73
C GLU A 273 16.80 5.79 18.05
N HIS A 274 15.51 5.81 17.71
CA HIS A 274 14.64 6.93 18.06
C HIS A 274 14.53 7.10 19.58
N LEU A 275 14.23 6.03 20.31
CA LEU A 275 14.15 6.04 21.79
C LEU A 275 15.48 6.44 22.43
N TRP A 276 16.60 5.96 21.88
CA TRP A 276 17.92 6.30 22.37
C TRP A 276 18.20 7.80 22.25
N GLY A 277 17.95 8.40 21.08
CA GLY A 277 18.13 9.83 20.87
C GLY A 277 17.15 10.68 21.67
N GLU A 278 15.86 10.40 21.52
CA GLU A 278 14.79 11.30 21.98
C GLU A 278 14.41 11.10 23.44
N LYS A 279 14.47 9.87 23.96
CA LYS A 279 14.05 9.56 25.34
C LYS A 279 15.23 9.38 26.28
N TYR A 280 16.29 8.69 25.86
CA TYR A 280 17.41 8.41 26.74
C TYR A 280 18.43 9.57 26.79
N LEU A 281 19.02 9.95 25.66
CA LEU A 281 20.10 10.95 25.66
C LEU A 281 19.63 12.34 26.12
N LYS A 282 18.45 12.79 25.67
CA LYS A 282 17.88 14.10 26.06
C LYS A 282 17.53 14.21 27.55
N HIS A 283 17.21 13.10 28.20
CA HIS A 283 16.78 13.06 29.60
C HIS A 283 17.77 12.36 30.52
N ARG A 284 19.01 12.15 30.05
CA ARG A 284 20.04 11.36 30.76
C ARG A 284 20.27 11.78 32.22
N SER A 285 20.23 13.08 32.51
CA SER A 285 20.43 13.63 33.85
C SER A 285 19.27 13.35 34.82
N SER A 286 18.12 12.94 34.31
CA SER A 286 16.92 12.64 35.12
C SER A 286 16.88 11.18 35.61
N PHE A 287 17.75 10.31 35.07
CA PHE A 287 17.76 8.90 35.46
C PHE A 287 18.50 8.66 36.78
N PRO A 288 18.16 7.60 37.52
CA PRO A 288 18.81 7.32 38.79
C PRO A 288 20.29 6.94 38.62
N ASN A 289 21.07 7.09 39.70
CA ASN A 289 22.54 6.91 39.69
C ASN A 289 22.99 5.55 39.15
N ASN A 290 22.24 4.47 39.41
CA ASN A 290 22.56 3.14 38.88
C ASN A 290 22.58 3.09 37.34
N VAL A 291 21.70 3.84 36.67
CA VAL A 291 21.67 3.96 35.19
C VAL A 291 22.89 4.73 34.70
N ALA A 292 23.27 5.81 35.40
CA ALA A 292 24.45 6.60 35.07
C ALA A 292 25.74 5.79 35.21
N GLU A 293 25.87 5.00 36.29
CA GLU A 293 26.99 4.08 36.49
C GLU A 293 27.05 3.00 35.41
N ALA A 294 25.91 2.38 35.08
CA ALA A 294 25.83 1.38 34.01
C ALA A 294 26.27 1.97 32.65
N HIS A 295 25.84 3.20 32.35
CA HIS A 295 26.27 3.90 31.14
C HIS A 295 27.80 4.07 31.08
N LEU A 296 28.43 4.49 32.18
CA LEU A 296 29.89 4.65 32.25
C LEU A 296 30.62 3.31 32.05
N LYS A 297 30.12 2.24 32.67
CA LYS A 297 30.66 0.88 32.51
C LYS A 297 30.56 0.40 31.06
N LEU A 298 29.47 0.73 30.37
CA LEU A 298 29.16 0.30 29.02
C LEU A 298 29.58 1.31 27.93
N ALA A 299 30.34 2.35 28.28
CA ALA A 299 30.67 3.47 27.40
C ALA A 299 31.33 3.02 26.07
N LYS A 300 32.15 1.97 26.09
CA LYS A 300 32.84 1.42 24.91
C LYS A 300 31.92 0.67 23.95
N THR A 301 30.73 0.26 24.38
CA THR A 301 29.80 -0.57 23.61
C THR A 301 28.45 0.11 23.36
N LEU A 302 28.34 1.41 23.61
CA LEU A 302 27.09 2.18 23.42
C LEU A 302 26.54 2.14 21.98
N GLY A 303 27.39 1.87 20.99
CA GLY A 303 26.96 1.69 19.60
C GLY A 303 26.21 0.38 19.34
N ARG A 304 26.30 -0.61 20.25
CA ARG A 304 25.62 -1.91 20.09
C ARG A 304 24.18 -1.81 20.55
N ILE A 305 23.27 -2.38 19.75
CA ILE A 305 21.84 -2.41 20.05
C ILE A 305 21.53 -3.09 21.40
N SER A 306 22.26 -4.15 21.74
CA SER A 306 22.11 -4.86 23.02
C SER A 306 22.40 -3.96 24.23
N THR A 307 23.43 -3.12 24.13
CA THR A 307 23.79 -2.15 25.18
C THR A 307 22.70 -1.10 25.33
N LYS A 308 22.15 -0.62 24.20
CA LYS A 308 21.04 0.34 24.22
C LYS A 308 19.81 -0.27 24.87
N HIS A 309 19.43 -1.50 24.52
CA HIS A 309 18.30 -2.20 25.15
C HIS A 309 18.47 -2.35 26.66
N GLU A 310 19.66 -2.73 27.13
CA GLU A 310 19.94 -2.85 28.57
C GLU A 310 19.77 -1.52 29.32
N LEU A 311 20.31 -0.42 28.75
CA LEU A 311 20.22 0.91 29.35
C LEU A 311 18.81 1.50 29.28
N LEU A 312 18.07 1.28 28.19
CA LEU A 312 16.69 1.71 28.04
C LEU A 312 15.76 1.00 29.06
N ARG A 313 15.98 -0.30 29.27
CA ARG A 313 15.31 -1.08 30.33
C ARG A 313 15.66 -0.57 31.72
N LEU A 314 16.94 -0.34 32.02
CA LEU A 314 17.39 0.21 33.31
C LEU A 314 16.81 1.60 33.59
N ALA A 315 16.63 2.41 32.54
CA ALA A 315 15.97 3.71 32.59
C ALA A 315 14.43 3.63 32.69
N ASN A 316 13.86 2.42 32.74
CA ASN A 316 12.42 2.17 32.77
C ASN A 316 11.66 2.81 31.59
N ILE A 317 12.31 2.89 30.41
CA ILE A 317 11.70 3.41 29.19
C ILE A 317 10.74 2.37 28.59
N PHE A 318 11.07 1.09 28.69
CA PHE A 318 10.18 -0.03 28.39
C PHE A 318 10.37 -1.15 29.42
N SER A 319 9.42 -2.08 29.43
CA SER A 319 9.28 -3.15 30.42
C SER A 319 10.35 -4.24 30.35
N GLU A 320 10.53 -4.96 31.45
CA GLU A 320 11.38 -6.16 31.49
C GLU A 320 10.91 -7.24 30.49
N GLY A 321 9.59 -7.42 30.34
CA GLY A 321 9.04 -8.36 29.36
C GLY A 321 9.40 -7.99 27.93
N CYS A 322 9.33 -6.70 27.59
CA CYS A 322 9.81 -6.18 26.31
C CYS A 322 11.30 -6.47 26.11
N PHE A 323 12.13 -6.17 27.11
CA PHE A 323 13.57 -6.45 27.06
C PHE A 323 13.91 -7.92 26.78
N GLN A 324 13.20 -8.85 27.44
CA GLN A 324 13.42 -10.28 27.28
C GLN A 324 13.06 -10.75 25.87
N ALA A 325 11.89 -10.32 25.35
CA ALA A 325 11.47 -10.64 23.99
C ALA A 325 12.46 -10.10 22.94
N LEU A 326 12.93 -8.86 23.11
CA LEU A 326 13.94 -8.26 22.22
C LEU A 326 15.27 -8.99 22.27
N SER A 327 15.71 -9.40 23.47
CA SER A 327 16.96 -10.14 23.64
C SER A 327 16.91 -11.50 22.96
N LEU A 328 15.80 -12.22 23.09
CA LEU A 328 15.59 -13.50 22.42
C LEU A 328 15.50 -13.35 20.91
N ALA A 329 14.72 -12.37 20.42
CA ALA A 329 14.60 -12.07 18.99
C ALA A 329 15.96 -11.73 18.36
N ARG A 330 16.79 -10.93 19.05
CA ARG A 330 18.16 -10.61 18.61
C ARG A 330 19.03 -11.84 18.44
N GLN A 331 18.99 -12.76 19.41
CA GLN A 331 19.75 -14.00 19.35
C GLN A 331 19.30 -14.82 18.14
N LYS A 332 18.00 -15.04 18.00
CA LYS A 332 17.44 -15.81 16.88
C LYS A 332 17.67 -15.17 15.52
N ARG A 333 17.71 -13.84 15.44
CA ARG A 333 18.07 -13.13 14.22
C ARG A 333 19.52 -13.38 13.84
N ASN A 334 20.42 -13.45 14.81
CA ASN A 334 21.82 -13.79 14.57
C ASN A 334 21.96 -15.25 14.12
N ASP A 335 21.27 -16.19 14.77
CA ASP A 335 21.24 -17.60 14.35
C ASP A 335 20.73 -17.72 12.89
N LEU A 336 19.64 -17.02 12.56
CA LEU A 336 19.12 -16.96 11.19
C LEU A 336 20.15 -16.40 10.20
N ALA A 337 20.79 -15.27 10.53
CA ALA A 337 21.71 -14.58 9.63
C ALA A 337 23.05 -15.31 9.43
N HIS A 338 23.54 -16.02 10.45
CA HIS A 338 24.85 -16.67 10.41
C HIS A 338 24.77 -18.16 10.10
N GLU A 339 23.71 -18.83 10.55
CA GLU A 339 23.58 -20.29 10.46
C GLU A 339 22.38 -20.72 9.59
N GLY A 340 21.54 -19.78 9.13
CA GLY A 340 20.35 -20.08 8.33
C GLY A 340 19.22 -20.73 9.15
N VAL A 341 19.27 -20.64 10.49
CA VAL A 341 18.28 -21.27 11.37
C VAL A 341 16.99 -20.47 11.38
N ILE A 342 15.91 -21.05 10.82
CA ILE A 342 14.59 -20.42 10.78
C ILE A 342 13.97 -20.41 12.18
N PRO A 343 13.47 -19.26 12.68
CA PRO A 343 12.83 -19.18 13.98
C PRO A 343 11.43 -19.82 13.99
N ASP A 344 10.99 -20.27 15.17
CA ASP A 344 9.62 -20.73 15.37
C ASP A 344 8.61 -19.57 15.34
N SER A 345 7.33 -19.88 15.11
CA SER A 345 6.28 -18.87 15.04
C SER A 345 5.98 -18.23 16.39
N GLN A 346 6.24 -18.93 17.50
CA GLN A 346 5.99 -18.42 18.84
C GLN A 346 6.89 -17.23 19.16
N LEU A 347 8.15 -17.25 18.72
CA LEU A 347 9.07 -16.12 18.78
C LEU A 347 8.52 -14.90 18.03
N ILE A 348 7.99 -15.11 16.82
CA ILE A 348 7.45 -14.03 15.99
C ILE A 348 6.22 -13.41 16.67
N GLU A 349 5.36 -14.23 17.26
CA GLU A 349 4.21 -13.77 18.04
C GLU A 349 4.62 -13.01 19.29
N GLN A 350 5.64 -13.47 20.02
CA GLN A 350 6.19 -12.76 21.17
C GLN A 350 6.76 -11.40 20.77
N LEU A 351 7.56 -11.35 19.69
CA LEU A 351 8.12 -10.09 19.18
C LEU A 351 7.01 -9.13 18.75
N TRP A 352 6.01 -9.63 18.02
CA TRP A 352 4.84 -8.84 17.63
C TRP A 352 4.07 -8.29 18.85
N SER A 353 3.95 -9.07 19.92
CA SER A 353 3.20 -8.68 21.12
C SER A 353 3.83 -7.49 21.88
N VAL A 354 5.15 -7.31 21.79
CA VAL A 354 5.89 -6.25 22.49
C VAL A 354 6.13 -4.99 21.62
N LEU A 355 6.00 -5.09 20.30
CA LEU A 355 6.16 -3.94 19.40
C LEU A 355 5.22 -2.76 19.70
N PRO A 356 3.93 -2.96 20.01
CA PRO A 356 3.05 -1.85 20.37
C PRO A 356 3.56 -1.04 21.56
N GLU A 357 4.19 -1.68 22.56
CA GLU A 357 4.80 -0.97 23.68
C GLU A 357 5.92 -0.05 23.21
N LEU A 358 6.84 -0.54 22.38
CA LEU A 358 7.93 0.27 21.84
C LEU A 358 7.42 1.46 21.02
N ILE A 359 6.39 1.24 20.19
CA ILE A 359 5.81 2.28 19.35
C ILE A 359 5.07 3.32 20.20
N GLU A 360 4.32 2.90 21.23
CA GLU A 360 3.65 3.81 22.18
C GLU A 360 4.66 4.69 22.91
N VAL A 361 5.74 4.11 23.44
CA VAL A 361 6.79 4.85 24.14
C VAL A 361 7.53 5.80 23.19
N ALA A 362 7.85 5.35 21.97
CA ALA A 362 8.55 6.14 20.98
C ALA A 362 7.71 7.33 20.50
N SER A 363 6.47 7.08 20.12
CA SER A 363 5.56 8.11 19.60
C SER A 363 4.91 8.99 20.66
N GLY A 364 4.88 8.54 21.92
CA GLY A 364 4.08 9.16 22.98
C GLY A 364 2.56 8.91 22.85
N THR A 365 2.14 8.11 21.86
CA THR A 365 0.74 7.70 21.71
C THR A 365 0.39 6.65 22.75
N LYS A 366 -0.81 6.73 23.33
CA LYS A 366 -1.33 5.71 24.25
C LYS A 366 -2.39 4.85 23.55
N HIS A 367 -2.48 3.58 23.92
CA HIS A 367 -3.52 2.65 23.46
C HIS A 367 -3.55 2.49 21.94
N LEU A 368 -2.49 1.95 21.35
CA LEU A 368 -2.49 1.63 19.93
C LEU A 368 -3.53 0.53 19.63
N ALA A 369 -4.41 0.80 18.68
CA ALA A 369 -5.41 -0.16 18.24
C ALA A 369 -4.77 -1.39 17.57
N MET A 370 -3.54 -1.28 17.06
CA MET A 370 -2.76 -2.43 16.56
C MET A 370 -2.63 -3.59 17.57
N ARG A 371 -2.76 -3.32 18.89
CA ARG A 371 -2.74 -4.37 19.93
C ARG A 371 -3.85 -5.41 19.76
N GLN A 372 -4.94 -5.05 19.08
CA GLN A 372 -6.06 -5.95 18.80
C GLN A 372 -5.77 -6.90 17.63
N LEU A 373 -4.70 -6.63 16.85
CA LEU A 373 -4.29 -7.46 15.74
C LEU A 373 -3.51 -8.68 16.24
N ASN A 374 -4.26 -9.69 16.66
CA ASN A 374 -3.76 -11.06 16.67
C ASN A 374 -3.58 -11.48 15.19
N GLY A 375 -2.57 -12.29 14.86
CA GLY A 375 -2.30 -12.66 13.45
C GLY A 375 -3.53 -13.24 12.74
N GLY A 376 -3.50 -13.23 11.40
CA GLY A 376 -4.57 -13.83 10.58
C GLY A 376 -4.90 -15.28 11.01
N ALA A 377 -6.11 -15.71 10.67
CA ALA A 377 -6.61 -17.05 10.97
C ALA A 377 -5.57 -18.13 10.61
N VAL A 378 -5.42 -19.12 11.48
CA VAL A 378 -4.60 -20.30 11.20
C VAL A 378 -5.27 -21.04 10.05
N GLU A 379 -4.74 -20.92 8.85
CA GLU A 379 -4.96 -21.94 7.83
C GLU A 379 -4.33 -23.23 8.37
N ASP A 380 -5.16 -24.26 8.52
CA ASP A 380 -4.71 -25.59 8.90
C ASP A 380 -3.99 -26.21 7.69
N TRP A 381 -2.69 -25.94 7.60
CA TRP A 381 -1.77 -26.64 6.69
C TRP A 381 -1.43 -28.05 7.18
N GLY A 382 -2.15 -28.57 8.18
CA GLY A 382 -2.02 -29.94 8.64
C GLY A 382 -2.15 -30.91 7.47
N ILE A 383 -1.15 -31.78 7.34
CA ILE A 383 -1.25 -32.91 6.42
C ILE A 383 -2.50 -33.70 6.83
N PRO A 384 -3.39 -34.06 5.88
CA PRO A 384 -4.54 -34.90 6.19
C PRO A 384 -4.08 -36.13 6.97
N ALA A 385 -4.72 -36.44 8.11
CA ALA A 385 -4.27 -37.50 9.02
C ALA A 385 -4.19 -38.91 8.39
N ARG A 386 -4.71 -39.08 7.16
CA ARG A 386 -4.67 -40.30 6.37
C ARG A 386 -4.24 -39.97 4.94
N THR A 387 -2.94 -39.94 4.70
CA THR A 387 -2.38 -39.84 3.34
C THR A 387 -2.18 -41.23 2.75
N ASN A 388 -2.64 -41.46 1.52
CA ASN A 388 -2.25 -42.61 0.69
C ASN A 388 -1.56 -42.07 -0.58
N PHE A 389 -0.33 -42.53 -0.84
CA PHE A 389 0.47 -42.12 -1.99
C PHE A 389 0.58 -43.22 -3.08
N ASP A 390 -0.17 -44.31 -2.97
CA ASP A 390 -0.11 -45.45 -3.89
C ASP A 390 -0.44 -45.04 -5.34
N GLU A 391 -1.47 -44.20 -5.54
CA GLU A 391 -1.81 -43.67 -6.87
C GLU A 391 -0.69 -42.84 -7.48
N TRP A 392 -0.02 -42.04 -6.64
CA TRP A 392 1.13 -41.23 -7.03
C TRP A 392 2.30 -42.12 -7.47
N LEU A 393 2.55 -43.19 -6.72
CA LEU A 393 3.60 -44.16 -7.00
C LEU A 393 3.30 -44.97 -8.27
N ASN A 394 2.06 -45.40 -8.45
CA ASN A 394 1.60 -46.13 -9.63
C ASN A 394 1.76 -45.28 -10.90
N LEU A 395 1.37 -44.01 -10.85
CA LEU A 395 1.54 -43.08 -11.97
C LEU A 395 3.02 -42.82 -12.28
N ALA A 396 3.83 -42.53 -11.26
CA ALA A 396 5.27 -42.31 -11.44
C ALA A 396 5.98 -43.52 -12.04
N THR A 397 5.51 -44.73 -11.73
CA THR A 397 6.03 -45.98 -12.28
C THR A 397 5.55 -46.20 -13.72
N ALA A 398 4.31 -45.87 -14.04
CA ALA A 398 3.75 -46.00 -15.39
C ALA A 398 4.32 -44.98 -16.40
N LEU A 399 4.90 -43.88 -15.93
CA LEU A 399 5.53 -42.83 -16.75
C LEU A 399 7.05 -43.06 -16.99
N ARG A 400 7.64 -44.09 -16.37
CA ARG A 400 8.99 -44.57 -16.68
C ARG A 400 8.94 -45.66 -17.73
#